data_AF-I0I4G8-F1
#
_entry.id   AF-I0I4G8-F1
#
_cell.length_a   1.000
_cell.length_b   1.000
_cell.length_c   1.000
_cell.angle_alpha   90.00
_cell.angle_beta   90.00
_cell.angle_gamma   90.00
#
_symmetry.space_group_name_H-M   'P 1'
#
loop_
_entity.id
_entity.type
_entity.pdbx_description
1 polymer ?
#
loop_
_entity_poly.entity_id
_entity_poly.type
_entity_poly.pdbx_seq_one_letter_code
_entity_poly.pdbx_strand_id
1 'polypeptide(L)'
;MTIADLIQSIQVGLREGRFISEAAVSQGIVLPILHKLDWPIFDTSVVIPEFSVEGRRVDFALCHPPNKPIVFIEVKKVGLSDGAERQLFEYAFHLGVPMAILTDGQEWSFYLPGEQGRYDERRVYKLDLLERDIGEAENRLTKYLGYANVCSGSALYEARSDYQNVARSRLIESNLPKAWNALLSEPDSLLLELLADKVEDICGYRPGLDTCSQFLTNTYKANSTSDVSRPASQSGFSGVDVTTHRRAANNFIFVFRGKEYSAGSAREVMTKVFQLLAKEDSTFLERFASRKHGKKRRYLAKDKRELYPGRPDLCEEHSIEVVPGWWLGTNYSRHNVQEIIDLALEVAGPQVRSMMKVKVL
;
A
#
# COMPACT_ATOMS: atom_id res chain seq x y z
N MET A 1 -15.19 31.92 -23.85
CA MET A 1 -14.62 31.88 -22.48
C MET A 1 -14.33 30.44 -22.14
N THR A 2 -13.05 30.12 -22.00
CA THR A 2 -12.54 28.79 -21.65
C THR A 2 -12.81 28.48 -20.18
N ILE A 3 -12.52 27.25 -19.73
CA ILE A 3 -12.54 26.93 -18.30
C ILE A 3 -11.39 27.64 -17.55
N ALA A 4 -10.23 27.82 -18.19
CA ALA A 4 -9.12 28.60 -17.64
C ALA A 4 -9.52 30.06 -17.33
N ASP A 5 -10.21 30.72 -18.27
CA ASP A 5 -10.72 32.09 -18.07
C ASP A 5 -11.71 32.15 -16.88
N LEU A 6 -12.55 31.12 -16.73
CA LEU A 6 -13.49 31.02 -15.61
C LEU A 6 -12.74 30.83 -14.29
N ILE A 7 -11.77 29.92 -14.22
CA ILE A 7 -10.95 29.70 -13.02
C ILE A 7 -10.23 30.99 -12.62
N GLN A 8 -9.67 31.73 -13.58
CA GLN A 8 -9.05 33.02 -13.31
C GLN A 8 -10.05 34.03 -12.70
N SER A 9 -11.26 34.13 -13.24
CA SER A 9 -12.31 34.99 -12.71
C SER A 9 -12.73 34.60 -11.29
N ILE A 10 -12.83 33.29 -11.03
CA ILE A 10 -13.14 32.73 -9.71
C ILE A 10 -12.01 33.07 -8.71
N GLN A 11 -10.75 32.89 -9.09
CA GLN A 11 -9.60 33.24 -8.24
C GLN A 11 -9.61 34.72 -7.83
N VAL A 12 -9.93 35.62 -8.76
CA VAL A 12 -10.08 37.05 -8.45
C VAL A 12 -11.24 37.26 -7.47
N GLY A 13 -12.39 36.61 -7.69
CA GLY A 13 -13.54 36.74 -6.79
C GLY A 13 -13.33 36.17 -5.40
N LEU A 14 -12.55 35.08 -5.28
CA LEU A 14 -12.15 34.51 -3.99
C LEU A 14 -11.24 35.48 -3.22
N ARG A 15 -10.24 36.08 -3.87
CA ARG A 15 -9.36 37.09 -3.26
C ARG A 15 -10.10 38.34 -2.82
N GLU A 16 -11.16 38.71 -3.54
CA GLU A 16 -12.04 39.84 -3.21
C GLU A 16 -13.11 39.50 -2.16
N GLY A 17 -13.22 38.23 -1.74
CA GLY A 17 -14.21 37.80 -0.75
C GLY A 17 -15.66 37.84 -1.26
N ARG A 18 -15.89 37.71 -2.57
CA ARG A 18 -17.25 37.80 -3.17
C ARG A 18 -18.17 36.65 -2.79
N PHE A 19 -17.63 35.50 -2.40
CA PHE A 19 -18.39 34.26 -2.16
C PHE A 19 -18.63 34.04 -0.66
N ILE A 20 -19.58 34.79 -0.09
CA ILE A 20 -19.80 34.85 1.38
C ILE A 20 -20.69 33.74 1.95
N SER A 21 -21.37 32.96 1.10
CA SER A 21 -22.33 31.92 1.50
C SER A 21 -22.23 30.67 0.62
N GLU A 22 -22.74 29.54 1.11
CA GLU A 22 -22.83 28.29 0.34
C GLU A 22 -23.60 28.47 -0.97
N ALA A 23 -24.67 29.27 -0.96
CA ALA A 23 -25.42 29.62 -2.16
C ALA A 23 -24.57 30.43 -3.16
N ALA A 24 -23.74 31.38 -2.67
CA ALA A 24 -22.85 32.15 -3.53
C ALA A 24 -21.75 31.28 -4.14
N VAL A 25 -21.20 30.33 -3.39
CA VAL A 25 -20.24 29.33 -3.89
C VAL A 25 -20.89 28.42 -4.92
N SER A 26 -22.08 27.90 -4.62
CA SER A 26 -22.83 27.02 -5.52
C SER A 26 -23.14 27.68 -6.87
N GLN A 27 -23.69 28.89 -6.84
CA GLN A 27 -24.12 29.62 -8.05
C GLN A 27 -22.96 30.30 -8.77
N GLY A 28 -21.95 30.76 -8.03
CA GLY A 28 -20.86 31.57 -8.56
C GLY A 28 -19.60 30.77 -8.94
N ILE A 29 -19.46 29.53 -8.45
CA ILE A 29 -18.28 28.70 -8.66
C ILE A 29 -18.68 27.31 -9.17
N VAL A 30 -19.44 26.54 -8.37
CA VAL A 30 -19.70 25.12 -8.66
C VAL A 30 -20.48 24.93 -9.97
N LEU A 31 -21.66 25.56 -10.09
CA LEU A 31 -22.47 25.46 -11.30
C LEU A 31 -21.76 26.02 -12.56
N PRO A 32 -21.07 27.17 -12.51
CA PRO A 32 -20.25 27.63 -13.63
C PRO A 32 -19.17 26.65 -14.06
N ILE A 33 -18.46 26.02 -13.11
CA ILE A 33 -17.44 24.99 -13.41
C ILE A 33 -18.11 23.78 -14.06
N LEU A 34 -19.19 23.26 -13.49
CA LEU A 34 -19.92 22.11 -14.04
C LEU A 34 -20.39 22.40 -15.47
N HIS A 35 -20.94 23.59 -15.72
CA HIS A 35 -21.35 24.00 -17.06
C HIS A 35 -20.18 24.08 -18.04
N LYS A 36 -19.00 24.55 -17.59
CA LYS A 36 -17.77 24.54 -18.42
C LYS A 36 -17.19 23.15 -18.65
N LEU A 37 -17.54 22.20 -17.80
CA LEU A 37 -17.20 20.79 -17.92
C LEU A 37 -18.27 19.99 -18.68
N ASP A 38 -19.11 20.69 -19.46
CA ASP A 38 -20.18 20.16 -20.32
C ASP A 38 -21.29 19.42 -19.60
N TRP A 39 -21.48 19.65 -18.29
CA TRP A 39 -22.66 19.14 -17.61
C TRP A 39 -23.92 19.88 -18.06
N PRO A 40 -25.03 19.16 -18.32
CA PRO A 40 -26.32 19.77 -18.60
C PRO A 40 -26.94 20.29 -17.30
N ILE A 41 -26.43 21.41 -16.78
CA ILE A 41 -26.82 21.98 -15.48
C ILE A 41 -28.30 22.40 -15.37
N PHE A 42 -29.01 22.51 -16.50
CA PHE A 42 -30.44 22.80 -16.53
C PHE A 42 -31.31 21.53 -16.59
N ASP A 43 -30.69 20.36 -16.78
CA ASP A 43 -31.36 19.07 -16.71
C ASP A 43 -31.29 18.53 -15.28
N THR A 44 -32.38 18.70 -14.55
CA THR A 44 -32.53 18.26 -13.15
C THR A 44 -32.60 16.74 -12.97
N SER A 45 -32.50 15.95 -14.05
CA SER A 45 -32.29 14.51 -13.98
C SER A 45 -30.81 14.12 -14.07
N VAL A 46 -29.94 15.03 -14.51
CA VAL A 46 -28.50 14.82 -14.67
C VAL A 46 -27.69 15.61 -13.65
N VAL A 47 -28.07 16.85 -13.36
CA VAL A 47 -27.51 17.65 -12.27
C VAL A 47 -28.65 17.97 -11.31
N ILE A 48 -28.79 17.16 -10.27
CA ILE A 48 -29.89 17.28 -9.31
C ILE A 48 -29.43 18.15 -8.15
N PRO A 49 -29.97 19.37 -7.98
CA PRO A 49 -29.72 20.15 -6.79
C PRO A 49 -30.45 19.52 -5.60
N GLU A 50 -29.87 19.67 -4.40
CA GLU A 50 -30.54 19.39 -3.13
C GLU A 50 -31.10 17.96 -3.04
N PHE A 51 -30.29 17.01 -3.51
CA PHE A 51 -30.63 15.61 -3.65
C PHE A 51 -30.90 14.99 -2.28
N SER A 52 -32.13 14.49 -2.09
CA SER A 52 -32.57 13.95 -0.80
C SER A 52 -32.12 12.50 -0.62
N VAL A 53 -31.45 12.22 0.50
CA VAL A 53 -31.00 10.89 0.92
C VAL A 53 -31.48 10.63 2.34
N GLU A 54 -32.42 9.69 2.51
CA GLU A 54 -32.88 9.19 3.82
C GLU A 54 -33.20 10.30 4.85
N GLY A 55 -33.88 11.37 4.41
CA GLY A 55 -34.27 12.50 5.28
C GLY A 55 -33.19 13.57 5.49
N ARG A 56 -32.03 13.45 4.83
CA ARG A 56 -31.04 14.52 4.66
C ARG A 56 -30.90 14.90 3.18
N ARG A 57 -30.05 15.90 2.90
CA ARG A 57 -29.85 16.46 1.56
C ARG A 57 -28.37 16.65 1.29
N VAL A 58 -27.97 16.44 0.04
CA VAL A 58 -26.66 16.77 -0.53
C VAL A 58 -26.86 17.90 -1.53
N ASP A 59 -25.97 18.89 -1.56
CA ASP A 59 -26.16 20.09 -2.39
C ASP A 59 -26.30 19.78 -3.89
N PHE A 60 -25.49 18.86 -4.43
CA PHE A 60 -25.65 18.38 -5.80
C PHE A 60 -25.38 16.89 -5.94
N ALA A 61 -26.20 16.23 -6.77
CA ALA A 61 -25.95 14.91 -7.29
C ALA A 61 -25.77 14.95 -8.81
N LEU A 62 -24.59 14.55 -9.26
CA LEU A 62 -24.31 14.35 -10.68
C LEU A 62 -24.67 12.92 -11.06
N CYS A 63 -25.54 12.78 -12.05
CA CYS A 63 -26.18 11.52 -12.39
C CYS A 63 -25.80 11.05 -13.79
N HIS A 64 -25.42 9.77 -13.88
CA HIS A 64 -25.32 9.08 -15.16
C HIS A 64 -25.51 7.57 -14.93
N PRO A 65 -26.55 6.93 -15.52
CA PRO A 65 -27.62 7.55 -16.33
C PRO A 65 -28.52 8.50 -15.51
N PRO A 66 -29.47 9.23 -16.14
CA PRO A 66 -30.35 10.16 -15.44
C PRO A 66 -31.01 9.57 -14.18
N ASN A 67 -31.10 10.36 -13.12
CA ASN A 67 -31.58 10.00 -11.78
C ASN A 67 -30.77 8.91 -11.05
N LYS A 68 -29.60 8.51 -11.57
CA LYS A 68 -28.67 7.62 -10.88
C LYS A 68 -27.40 8.36 -10.48
N PRO A 69 -27.24 8.74 -9.20
CA PRO A 69 -26.09 9.52 -8.75
C PRO A 69 -24.79 8.72 -8.88
N ILE A 70 -23.76 9.38 -9.39
CA ILE A 70 -22.40 8.85 -9.51
C ILE A 70 -21.34 9.75 -8.90
N VAL A 71 -21.64 11.04 -8.73
CA VAL A 71 -20.84 11.96 -7.93
C VAL A 71 -21.77 12.75 -7.01
N PHE A 72 -21.42 12.83 -5.73
CA PHE A 72 -22.02 13.79 -4.81
C PHE A 72 -21.09 14.98 -4.60
N ILE A 73 -21.65 16.18 -4.57
CA ILE A 73 -20.95 17.42 -4.26
C ILE A 73 -21.63 18.07 -3.07
N GLU A 74 -20.87 18.26 -2.00
CA GLU A 74 -21.26 19.04 -0.84
C GLU A 74 -20.51 20.37 -0.87
N VAL A 75 -21.25 21.45 -0.70
CA VAL A 75 -20.75 22.81 -0.67
C VAL A 75 -20.68 23.31 0.77
N LYS A 76 -19.63 24.07 1.07
CA LYS A 76 -19.43 24.72 2.36
C LYS A 76 -19.18 26.21 2.15
N LYS A 77 -19.28 26.95 3.24
CA LYS A 77 -18.84 28.35 3.26
C LYS A 77 -17.31 28.40 3.15
N VAL A 78 -16.80 29.37 2.38
CA VAL A 78 -15.36 29.62 2.23
C VAL A 78 -14.66 29.66 3.60
N GLY A 79 -13.61 28.85 3.76
CA GLY A 79 -12.81 28.73 4.99
C GLY A 79 -13.36 27.78 6.06
N LEU A 80 -14.43 27.02 5.78
CA LEU A 80 -15.07 26.08 6.71
C LEU A 80 -15.20 24.67 6.10
N SER A 81 -14.09 24.09 5.65
CA SER A 81 -14.06 22.75 5.05
C SER A 81 -13.98 21.60 6.07
N ASP A 82 -13.67 21.85 7.35
CA ASP A 82 -13.46 20.80 8.35
C ASP A 82 -14.70 20.44 9.19
N GLY A 83 -14.93 19.12 9.40
CA GLY A 83 -15.81 18.59 10.44
C GLY A 83 -17.22 18.13 10.02
N ALA A 84 -17.71 18.51 8.85
CA ALA A 84 -19.00 18.04 8.30
C ALA A 84 -18.87 16.83 7.35
N GLU A 85 -17.63 16.41 7.06
CA GLU A 85 -17.28 15.46 6.00
C GLU A 85 -17.93 14.08 6.17
N ARG A 86 -18.06 13.62 7.42
CA ARG A 86 -18.50 12.25 7.72
C ARG A 86 -19.86 11.89 7.11
N GLN A 87 -20.78 12.86 7.05
CA GLN A 87 -22.14 12.62 6.58
C GLN A 87 -22.19 12.38 5.07
N LEU A 88 -21.51 13.23 4.28
CA LEU A 88 -21.40 13.07 2.83
C LEU A 88 -20.89 11.68 2.46
N PHE A 89 -19.86 11.21 3.17
CA PHE A 89 -19.27 9.90 2.94
C PHE A 89 -20.19 8.75 3.33
N GLU A 90 -20.89 8.85 4.46
CA GLU A 90 -21.85 7.82 4.89
C GLU A 90 -22.93 7.66 3.82
N TYR A 91 -23.49 8.75 3.29
CA TYR A 91 -24.50 8.69 2.22
C TYR A 91 -23.96 8.12 0.91
N ALA A 92 -22.80 8.61 0.47
CA ALA A 92 -22.18 8.12 -0.74
C ALA A 92 -21.87 6.62 -0.62
N PHE A 93 -21.42 6.17 0.54
CA PHE A 93 -21.18 4.75 0.80
C PHE A 93 -22.47 3.93 0.78
N HIS A 94 -23.52 4.36 1.49
CA HIS A 94 -24.80 3.64 1.56
C HIS A 94 -25.51 3.51 0.21
N LEU A 95 -25.46 4.56 -0.62
CA LEU A 95 -26.05 4.56 -1.96
C LEU A 95 -25.12 3.99 -3.05
N GLY A 96 -23.89 3.61 -2.70
CA GLY A 96 -22.91 3.10 -3.66
C GLY A 96 -22.43 4.14 -4.66
N VAL A 97 -22.50 5.43 -4.30
CA VAL A 97 -21.98 6.53 -5.12
C VAL A 97 -20.44 6.49 -5.06
N PRO A 98 -19.76 6.30 -6.21
CA PRO A 98 -18.35 5.96 -6.23
C PRO A 98 -17.42 7.13 -5.93
N MET A 99 -17.89 8.38 -6.04
CA MET A 99 -17.09 9.57 -5.81
C MET A 99 -17.88 10.62 -5.01
N ALA A 100 -17.21 11.25 -4.04
CA ALA A 100 -17.75 12.36 -3.28
C ALA A 100 -16.78 13.53 -3.32
N ILE A 101 -17.31 14.75 -3.40
CA ILE A 101 -16.55 15.98 -3.49
C ILE A 101 -17.04 16.92 -2.42
N LEU A 102 -16.09 17.48 -1.67
CA LEU A 102 -16.36 18.55 -0.71
C LEU A 102 -15.65 19.81 -1.19
N THR A 103 -16.38 20.91 -1.28
CA THR A 103 -15.79 22.17 -1.71
C THR A 103 -16.37 23.38 -0.99
N ASP A 104 -15.53 24.36 -0.70
CA ASP A 104 -15.95 25.69 -0.26
C ASP A 104 -15.78 26.75 -1.37
N GLY A 105 -15.48 26.30 -2.59
CA GLY A 105 -15.17 27.13 -3.74
C GLY A 105 -13.67 27.32 -3.97
N GLN A 106 -12.88 27.52 -2.90
CA GLN A 106 -11.41 27.61 -2.98
C GLN A 106 -10.81 26.21 -2.98
N GLU A 107 -11.14 25.42 -1.96
CA GLU A 107 -10.66 24.06 -1.79
C GLU A 107 -11.64 23.06 -2.39
N TRP A 108 -11.11 22.06 -3.08
CA TRP A 108 -11.86 20.95 -3.68
C TRP A 108 -11.20 19.64 -3.27
N SER A 109 -11.87 18.92 -2.38
CA SER A 109 -11.40 17.61 -1.91
C SER A 109 -12.17 16.50 -2.60
N PHE A 110 -11.43 15.64 -3.31
CA PHE A 110 -11.97 14.50 -4.05
C PHE A 110 -11.78 13.22 -3.24
N TYR A 111 -12.87 12.51 -3.00
CA TYR A 111 -12.92 11.34 -2.15
C TYR A 111 -13.48 10.12 -2.89
N LEU A 112 -12.98 8.94 -2.52
CA LEU A 112 -13.52 7.64 -2.96
C LEU A 112 -14.12 6.90 -1.77
N PRO A 113 -15.44 7.04 -1.53
CA PRO A 113 -16.09 6.48 -0.34
C PRO A 113 -15.97 4.95 -0.23
N GLY A 114 -15.93 4.24 -1.36
CA GLY A 114 -15.83 2.78 -1.40
C GLY A 114 -14.45 2.18 -1.17
N GLU A 115 -13.38 2.99 -1.12
CA GLU A 115 -12.00 2.51 -0.94
C GLU A 115 -11.65 2.28 0.54
N GLN A 116 -10.56 1.58 0.83
CA GLN A 116 -10.16 1.24 2.20
C GLN A 116 -9.53 2.43 2.95
N GLY A 117 -9.44 2.30 4.28
CA GLY A 117 -8.82 3.30 5.15
C GLY A 117 -9.80 4.26 5.82
N ARG A 118 -9.26 5.22 6.58
CA ARG A 118 -10.01 6.31 7.22
C ARG A 118 -10.47 7.36 6.19
N TYR A 119 -11.36 8.26 6.58
CA TYR A 119 -11.88 9.31 5.67
C TYR A 119 -10.77 10.18 5.07
N ASP A 120 -9.83 10.61 5.91
CA ASP A 120 -8.64 11.35 5.50
C ASP A 120 -7.74 10.55 4.55
N GLU A 121 -7.70 9.22 4.73
CA GLU A 121 -6.94 8.32 3.88
C GLU A 121 -7.60 8.14 2.50
N ARG A 122 -8.94 8.17 2.43
CA ARG A 122 -9.75 8.06 1.19
C ARG A 122 -9.77 9.32 0.33
N ARG A 123 -9.11 10.40 0.78
CA ARG A 123 -8.91 11.60 -0.05
C ARG A 123 -7.87 11.32 -1.13
N VAL A 124 -8.31 11.37 -2.38
CA VAL A 124 -7.47 11.19 -3.56
C VAL A 124 -6.61 12.42 -3.78
N TYR A 125 -7.24 13.59 -3.76
CA TYR A 125 -6.60 14.85 -4.08
C TYR A 125 -7.33 16.00 -3.39
N LYS A 126 -6.56 17.03 -3.01
CA LYS A 126 -7.07 18.32 -2.53
C LYS A 126 -6.51 19.40 -3.45
N LEU A 127 -7.40 20.04 -4.21
CA LEU A 127 -7.08 21.16 -5.07
C LEU A 127 -7.41 22.45 -4.32
N ASP A 128 -6.44 23.35 -4.19
CA ASP A 128 -6.67 24.73 -3.74
C ASP A 128 -6.51 25.67 -4.95
N LEU A 129 -7.61 26.34 -5.34
CA LEU A 129 -7.62 27.21 -6.51
C LEU A 129 -6.77 28.47 -6.35
N LEU A 130 -6.43 28.91 -5.14
CA LEU A 130 -5.56 30.07 -4.91
C LEU A 130 -4.08 29.69 -4.89
N GLU A 131 -3.75 28.46 -4.49
CA GLU A 131 -2.37 27.96 -4.44
C GLU A 131 -1.89 27.33 -5.75
N ARG A 132 -2.78 26.68 -6.52
CA ARG A 132 -2.41 25.96 -7.75
C ARG A 132 -2.46 26.82 -8.99
N ASP A 133 -1.60 26.48 -9.96
CA ASP A 133 -1.63 27.13 -11.26
C ASP A 133 -2.92 26.77 -12.01
N ILE A 134 -3.32 27.67 -12.92
CA ILE A 134 -4.61 27.55 -13.63
C ILE A 134 -4.64 26.28 -14.49
N GLY A 135 -3.51 25.87 -15.07
CA GLY A 135 -3.41 24.67 -15.89
C GLY A 135 -3.57 23.40 -15.07
N GLU A 136 -2.94 23.32 -13.89
CA GLU A 136 -3.16 22.21 -12.96
C GLU A 136 -4.61 22.16 -12.47
N ALA A 137 -5.19 23.31 -12.10
CA ALA A 137 -6.59 23.38 -11.67
C ALA A 137 -7.56 22.93 -12.77
N GLU A 138 -7.40 23.43 -13.99
CA GLU A 138 -8.18 23.01 -15.17
C GLU A 138 -8.03 21.51 -15.41
N ASN A 139 -6.79 20.99 -15.40
CA ASN A 139 -6.53 19.58 -15.63
C ASN A 139 -7.22 18.71 -14.58
N ARG A 140 -7.11 19.05 -13.29
CA ARG A 140 -7.69 18.26 -12.19
C ARG A 140 -9.20 18.30 -12.19
N LEU A 141 -9.81 19.47 -12.40
CA LEU A 141 -11.26 19.61 -12.53
C LEU A 141 -11.76 18.83 -13.76
N THR A 142 -11.13 18.96 -14.92
CA THR A 142 -11.53 18.23 -16.12
C THR A 142 -11.37 16.71 -15.95
N LYS A 143 -10.25 16.27 -15.36
CA LYS A 143 -9.93 14.86 -15.12
C LYS A 143 -10.98 14.18 -14.24
N TYR A 144 -11.41 14.82 -13.16
CA TYR A 144 -12.32 14.21 -12.18
C TYR A 144 -13.79 14.56 -12.33
N LEU A 145 -14.11 15.72 -12.92
CA LEU A 145 -15.47 16.23 -13.03
C LEU A 145 -15.95 16.43 -14.48
N GLY A 146 -15.11 16.26 -15.51
CA GLY A 146 -15.54 16.41 -16.90
C GLY A 146 -16.72 15.48 -17.23
N TYR A 147 -17.81 16.00 -17.81
CA TYR A 147 -19.03 15.22 -18.10
C TYR A 147 -18.71 13.93 -18.88
N ALA A 148 -17.95 14.05 -19.98
CA ALA A 148 -17.52 12.89 -20.76
C ALA A 148 -16.64 11.89 -19.97
N ASN A 149 -15.75 12.38 -19.10
CA ASN A 149 -14.87 11.55 -18.28
C ASN A 149 -15.66 10.80 -17.21
N VAL A 150 -16.66 11.45 -16.63
CA VAL A 150 -17.52 10.89 -15.61
C VAL A 150 -18.48 9.86 -16.23
N CYS A 151 -19.13 10.17 -17.37
CA CYS A 151 -20.01 9.24 -18.07
C CYS A 151 -19.29 7.99 -18.60
N SER A 152 -18.07 8.12 -19.09
CA SER A 152 -17.26 7.00 -19.57
C SER A 152 -16.64 6.15 -18.46
N GLY A 153 -16.70 6.61 -17.20
CA GLY A 153 -16.01 5.99 -16.06
C GLY A 153 -14.51 6.30 -15.97
N SER A 154 -13.96 7.07 -16.92
CA SER A 154 -12.55 7.49 -16.92
C SER A 154 -12.20 8.27 -15.66
N ALA A 155 -13.07 9.17 -15.20
CA ALA A 155 -12.83 9.98 -14.01
C ALA A 155 -12.64 9.10 -12.75
N LEU A 156 -13.45 8.05 -12.62
CA LEU A 156 -13.36 7.12 -11.49
C LEU A 156 -12.12 6.23 -11.59
N TYR A 157 -11.79 5.74 -12.78
CA TYR A 157 -10.57 4.96 -13.03
C TYR A 157 -9.32 5.76 -12.65
N GLU A 158 -9.24 6.99 -13.14
CA GLU A 158 -8.15 7.93 -12.87
C GLU A 158 -8.04 8.26 -11.38
N ALA A 159 -9.16 8.54 -10.71
CA ALA A 159 -9.17 8.79 -9.27
C ALA A 159 -8.68 7.58 -8.46
N ARG A 160 -9.07 6.37 -8.86
CA ARG A 160 -8.59 5.12 -8.23
C ARG A 160 -7.10 4.92 -8.44
N SER A 161 -6.59 5.20 -9.64
CA SER A 161 -5.16 5.08 -9.93
C SER A 161 -4.32 6.04 -9.08
N ASP A 162 -4.76 7.30 -8.99
CA ASP A 162 -4.10 8.32 -8.16
C ASP A 162 -4.18 7.94 -6.66
N TYR A 163 -5.32 7.42 -6.20
CA TYR A 163 -5.49 6.90 -4.83
C TYR A 163 -4.53 5.74 -4.52
N GLN A 164 -4.42 4.75 -5.42
CA GLN A 164 -3.54 3.60 -5.21
C GLN A 164 -2.07 4.01 -5.08
N ASN A 165 -1.64 5.01 -5.86
CA ASN A 165 -0.29 5.54 -5.76
C ASN A 165 -0.03 6.23 -4.42
N VAL A 166 -0.97 7.06 -3.96
CA VAL A 166 -0.88 7.74 -2.64
C VAL A 166 -0.95 6.73 -1.48
N ALA A 167 -1.90 5.79 -1.53
CA ALA A 167 -2.07 4.75 -0.52
C ALA A 167 -0.83 3.84 -0.43
N ARG A 168 -0.22 3.50 -1.58
CA ARG A 168 1.04 2.76 -1.63
C ARG A 168 2.15 3.52 -0.92
N SER A 169 2.34 4.80 -1.21
CA SER A 169 3.38 5.62 -0.56
C SER A 169 3.18 5.70 0.96
N ARG A 170 1.96 5.97 1.42
CA ARG A 170 1.62 5.98 2.86
C ARG A 170 1.87 4.64 3.55
N LEU A 171 1.54 3.53 2.87
CA LEU A 171 1.80 2.19 3.39
C LEU A 171 3.30 1.93 3.48
N ILE A 172 4.09 2.36 2.49
CA ILE A 172 5.55 2.27 2.54
C ILE A 172 6.08 3.09 3.71
N GLU A 173 5.70 4.36 3.84
CA GLU A 173 6.16 5.24 4.92
C GLU A 173 5.84 4.70 6.32
N SER A 174 4.62 4.21 6.54
CA SER A 174 4.22 3.63 7.83
C SER A 174 4.90 2.29 8.16
N ASN A 175 5.42 1.58 7.15
CA ASN A 175 6.14 0.32 7.33
C ASN A 175 7.66 0.46 7.26
N LEU A 176 8.21 1.57 6.74
CA LEU A 176 9.65 1.84 6.68
C LEU A 176 10.31 1.76 8.06
N PRO A 177 9.80 2.40 9.13
CA PRO A 177 10.38 2.27 10.47
C PRO A 177 10.34 0.83 10.99
N LYS A 178 9.27 0.09 10.70
CA LYS A 178 9.12 -1.32 11.12
C LYS A 178 10.13 -2.21 10.40
N ALA A 179 10.28 -2.00 9.09
CA ALA A 179 11.26 -2.71 8.26
C ALA A 179 12.69 -2.40 8.72
N TRP A 180 12.99 -1.13 9.01
CA TRP A 180 14.29 -0.71 9.54
C TRP A 180 14.59 -1.36 10.89
N ASN A 181 13.62 -1.35 11.81
CA ASN A 181 13.78 -2.02 13.11
C ASN A 181 14.00 -3.53 12.97
N ALA A 182 13.26 -4.19 12.06
CA ALA A 182 13.46 -5.61 11.78
C ALA A 182 14.87 -5.91 11.23
N LEU A 183 15.39 -5.04 10.34
CA LEU A 183 16.76 -5.14 9.83
C LEU A 183 17.82 -4.98 10.93
N LEU A 184 17.56 -4.19 11.96
CA LEU A 184 18.49 -4.00 13.08
C LEU A 184 18.41 -5.14 14.11
N SER A 185 17.22 -5.67 14.38
CA SER A 185 17.02 -6.78 15.34
C SER A 185 17.47 -8.12 14.76
N GLU A 186 17.26 -8.33 13.47
CA GLU A 186 17.65 -9.52 12.73
C GLU A 186 18.44 -9.15 11.47
N PRO A 187 19.70 -8.67 11.61
CA PRO A 187 20.49 -8.25 10.47
C PRO A 187 20.75 -9.40 9.51
N ASP A 188 20.40 -9.20 8.25
CA ASP A 188 20.78 -10.11 7.18
C ASP A 188 22.28 -9.99 6.83
N SER A 189 22.81 -10.97 6.11
CA SER A 189 24.23 -10.99 5.74
C SER A 189 24.64 -9.83 4.82
N LEU A 190 23.71 -9.32 4.00
CA LEU A 190 24.01 -8.23 3.07
C LEU A 190 24.22 -6.92 3.82
N LEU A 191 23.38 -6.62 4.82
CA LEU A 191 23.55 -5.46 5.69
C LEU A 191 24.85 -5.54 6.50
N LEU A 192 25.18 -6.73 7.01
CA LEU A 192 26.43 -6.95 7.74
C LEU A 192 27.67 -6.80 6.84
N GLU A 193 27.59 -7.30 5.60
CA GLU A 193 28.67 -7.16 4.61
C GLU A 193 28.85 -5.72 4.18
N LEU A 194 27.75 -5.01 3.90
CA LEU A 194 27.76 -3.58 3.55
C LEU A 194 28.36 -2.74 4.67
N LEU A 195 28.02 -3.02 5.92
CA LEU A 195 28.62 -2.34 7.08
C LEU A 195 30.12 -2.66 7.20
N ALA A 196 30.52 -3.92 6.99
CA ALA A 196 31.92 -4.32 7.04
C ALA A 196 32.76 -3.66 5.93
N ASP A 197 32.24 -3.61 4.70
CA ASP A 197 32.85 -2.88 3.58
C ASP A 197 33.02 -1.40 3.92
N LYS A 198 31.99 -0.76 4.50
CA LYS A 198 32.06 0.65 4.87
C LYS A 198 33.06 0.94 5.98
N VAL A 199 33.21 0.04 6.96
CA VAL A 199 34.25 0.18 7.99
C VAL A 199 35.64 0.01 7.38
N GLU A 200 35.82 -0.95 6.48
CA GLU A 200 37.08 -1.18 5.75
C GLU A 200 37.46 0.05 4.91
N ASP A 201 36.51 0.67 4.20
CA ASP A 201 36.71 1.91 3.44
C ASP A 201 37.23 3.06 4.33
N ILE A 202 36.76 3.13 5.58
CA ILE A 202 37.05 4.24 6.50
C ILE A 202 38.40 4.05 7.20
N CYS A 203 38.73 2.83 7.64
CA CYS A 203 39.91 2.59 8.49
C CYS A 203 40.94 1.61 7.92
N GLY A 204 40.67 1.00 6.76
CA GLY A 204 41.52 -0.01 6.12
C GLY A 204 41.46 -1.40 6.76
N TYR A 205 40.60 -1.61 7.76
CA TYR A 205 40.45 -2.89 8.44
C TYR A 205 39.01 -3.39 8.36
N ARG A 206 38.85 -4.61 7.83
CA ARG A 206 37.53 -5.24 7.70
C ARG A 206 37.09 -5.91 9.02
N PRO A 207 35.98 -5.48 9.65
CA PRO A 207 35.45 -6.14 10.83
C PRO A 207 34.81 -7.48 10.49
N GLY A 208 34.80 -8.39 11.46
CA GLY A 208 34.05 -9.64 11.36
C GLY A 208 32.53 -9.40 11.40
N LEU A 209 31.76 -10.24 10.71
CA LEU A 209 30.29 -10.10 10.66
C LEU A 209 29.63 -10.22 12.04
N ASP A 210 30.25 -10.93 13.01
CA ASP A 210 29.76 -10.97 14.40
C ASP A 210 29.87 -9.61 15.07
N THR A 211 30.98 -8.90 14.86
CA THR A 211 31.22 -7.56 15.40
C THR A 211 30.20 -6.57 14.85
N CYS A 212 29.92 -6.63 13.55
CA CYS A 212 28.88 -5.83 12.90
C CYS A 212 27.48 -6.15 13.46
N SER A 213 27.18 -7.44 13.67
CA SER A 213 25.88 -7.88 14.20
C SER A 213 25.68 -7.43 15.65
N GLN A 214 26.70 -7.56 16.49
CA GLN A 214 26.68 -7.08 17.87
C GLN A 214 26.53 -5.56 17.93
N PHE A 215 27.22 -4.82 17.07
CA PHE A 215 27.10 -3.36 16.99
C PHE A 215 25.65 -2.95 16.68
N LEU A 216 25.06 -3.46 15.59
CA LEU A 216 23.68 -3.13 15.20
C LEU A 216 22.66 -3.48 16.29
N THR A 217 22.81 -4.66 16.90
CA THR A 217 21.93 -5.12 17.99
C THR A 217 22.04 -4.24 19.23
N ASN A 218 23.26 -3.83 19.60
CA ASN A 218 23.50 -2.98 20.77
C ASN A 218 23.01 -1.55 20.54
N THR A 219 23.20 -0.99 19.34
CA THR A 219 22.66 0.33 18.96
C THR A 219 21.13 0.33 19.02
N TYR A 220 20.49 -0.74 18.55
CA TYR A 220 19.04 -0.90 18.64
C TYR A 220 18.56 -0.95 20.11
N LYS A 221 19.20 -1.77 20.94
CA LYS A 221 18.86 -1.89 22.37
C LYS A 221 19.00 -0.56 23.11
N ALA A 222 20.09 0.16 22.89
CA ALA A 222 20.33 1.47 23.51
C ALA A 222 19.26 2.50 23.15
N ASN A 223 18.80 2.54 21.89
CA ASN A 223 17.75 3.45 21.45
C ASN A 223 16.34 3.03 21.92
N SER A 224 16.09 1.75 22.14
CA SER A 224 14.81 1.26 22.68
C SER A 224 14.62 1.54 24.18
N THR A 225 15.70 1.71 24.95
CA THR A 225 15.64 2.04 26.39
C THR A 225 15.36 3.51 26.69
N SER A 226 15.57 4.42 25.72
CA SER A 226 15.33 5.87 25.89
C SER A 226 13.87 6.30 25.76
N ASP A 227 12.95 5.41 25.33
CA ASP A 227 11.55 5.76 25.01
C ASP A 227 10.52 5.33 26.09
N VAL A 228 10.98 4.81 27.24
CA VAL A 228 10.09 4.27 28.32
C VAL A 228 9.96 5.24 29.50
N SER A 229 9.82 6.54 29.26
CA SER A 229 9.54 7.53 30.31
C SER A 229 8.40 8.48 29.94
N ARG A 230 7.21 7.92 29.75
CA ARG A 230 5.96 8.68 29.89
C ARG A 230 4.95 7.85 30.68
N PRO A 231 4.34 8.38 31.75
CA PRO A 231 3.39 7.63 32.56
C PRO A 231 2.11 7.37 31.74
N ALA A 232 1.67 6.11 31.78
CA ALA A 232 0.43 5.67 31.19
C ALA A 232 -0.77 6.27 31.93
N SER A 233 -1.51 7.15 31.26
CA SER A 233 -2.90 7.45 31.62
C SER A 233 -3.76 6.28 31.18
N GLN A 234 -4.28 5.55 32.17
CA GLN A 234 -5.31 4.54 31.98
C GLN A 234 -6.55 5.18 31.35
N SER A 235 -6.92 4.71 30.17
CA SER A 235 -8.30 4.77 29.70
C SER A 235 -8.65 3.38 29.17
N GLY A 236 -9.64 2.77 29.82
CA GLY A 236 -10.09 1.43 29.51
C GLY A 236 -10.79 1.40 28.17
N PHE A 237 -10.48 0.38 27.38
CA PHE A 237 -11.40 -0.14 26.38
C PHE A 237 -11.49 -1.65 26.53
N SER A 238 -12.70 -2.06 26.90
CA SER A 238 -13.24 -3.39 26.97
C SER A 238 -13.09 -4.10 25.62
N GLY A 239 -12.97 -5.43 25.70
CA GLY A 239 -12.62 -6.29 24.58
C GLY A 239 -13.56 -6.21 23.38
N VAL A 240 -12.94 -6.41 22.22
CA VAL A 240 -13.62 -6.84 21.00
C VAL A 240 -12.80 -8.00 20.43
N ASP A 241 -13.50 -9.10 20.22
CA ASP A 241 -13.02 -10.35 19.64
C ASP A 241 -12.16 -10.13 18.40
N VAL A 242 -10.98 -10.74 18.40
CA VAL A 242 -10.12 -10.85 17.22
C VAL A 242 -10.70 -11.92 16.31
N THR A 243 -11.70 -11.55 15.51
CA THR A 243 -12.03 -12.30 14.30
C THR A 243 -10.88 -12.12 13.32
N THR A 244 -10.11 -13.20 13.16
CA THR A 244 -9.00 -13.35 12.23
C THR A 244 -9.48 -13.19 10.79
N HIS A 245 -9.46 -11.96 10.28
CA HIS A 245 -9.56 -11.71 8.85
C HIS A 245 -8.29 -12.22 8.15
N ARG A 246 -8.40 -13.41 7.55
CA ARG A 246 -7.44 -13.96 6.58
C ARG A 246 -7.16 -12.90 5.52
N ARG A 247 -5.96 -12.33 5.53
CA ARG A 247 -5.44 -11.52 4.42
C ARG A 247 -5.56 -12.34 3.14
N ALA A 248 -6.05 -11.71 2.07
CA ALA A 248 -6.07 -12.30 0.73
C ALA A 248 -4.66 -12.85 0.42
N ALA A 249 -4.58 -14.17 0.20
CA ALA A 249 -3.32 -14.85 -0.03
C ALA A 249 -2.71 -14.33 -1.33
N ASN A 250 -1.50 -13.77 -1.27
CA ASN A 250 -0.64 -13.69 -2.44
C ASN A 250 -0.33 -15.13 -2.85
N ASN A 251 -1.16 -15.71 -3.72
CA ASN A 251 -0.96 -17.04 -4.24
C ASN A 251 0.17 -16.98 -5.28
N PHE A 252 1.34 -17.46 -4.89
CA PHE A 252 2.41 -17.81 -5.82
C PHE A 252 2.01 -19.07 -6.58
N ILE A 253 2.22 -19.07 -7.90
CA ILE A 253 2.00 -20.24 -8.76
C ILE A 253 3.34 -20.61 -9.38
N PHE A 254 3.68 -21.89 -9.33
CA PHE A 254 4.86 -22.44 -10.00
C PHE A 254 4.53 -23.78 -10.67
N VAL A 255 5.30 -24.14 -11.69
CA VAL A 255 5.06 -25.35 -12.49
C VAL A 255 6.20 -26.33 -12.27
N PHE A 256 5.87 -27.60 -12.05
CA PHE A 256 6.80 -28.71 -12.06
C PHE A 256 6.22 -29.87 -12.87
N ARG A 257 6.94 -30.34 -13.90
CA ARG A 257 6.49 -31.39 -14.83
C ARG A 257 5.11 -31.11 -15.47
N GLY A 258 4.86 -29.86 -15.81
CA GLY A 258 3.59 -29.43 -16.41
C GLY A 258 2.40 -29.37 -15.44
N LYS A 259 2.60 -29.71 -14.15
CA LYS A 259 1.60 -29.54 -13.11
C LYS A 259 1.80 -28.22 -12.37
N GLU A 260 0.72 -27.49 -12.17
CA GLU A 260 0.71 -26.25 -11.39
C GLU A 260 0.61 -26.51 -9.89
N TYR A 261 1.36 -25.73 -9.12
CA TYR A 261 1.37 -25.74 -7.66
C TYR A 261 1.15 -24.32 -7.16
N SER A 262 0.29 -24.16 -6.14
CA SER A 262 0.03 -22.88 -5.47
C SER A 262 0.68 -22.84 -4.08
N ALA A 263 1.07 -21.65 -3.64
CA ALA A 263 1.63 -21.40 -2.30
C ALA A 263 1.29 -19.99 -1.83
N GLY A 264 1.03 -19.80 -0.53
CA GLY A 264 0.65 -18.51 0.04
C GLY A 264 1.82 -17.61 0.43
N SER A 265 3.07 -18.10 0.31
CA SER A 265 4.28 -17.33 0.62
C SER A 265 5.51 -17.85 -0.14
N ALA A 266 6.54 -17.01 -0.32
CA ALA A 266 7.81 -17.43 -0.90
C ALA A 266 8.48 -18.56 -0.11
N ARG A 267 8.36 -18.53 1.23
CA ARG A 267 8.80 -19.62 2.12
C ARG A 267 8.14 -20.96 1.77
N GLU A 268 6.83 -20.93 1.55
CA GLU A 268 6.08 -22.13 1.20
C GLU A 268 6.43 -22.63 -0.21
N VAL A 269 6.68 -21.74 -1.17
CA VAL A 269 7.22 -22.11 -2.50
C VAL A 269 8.54 -22.87 -2.34
N MET A 270 9.50 -22.30 -1.60
CA MET A 270 10.80 -22.93 -1.36
C MET A 270 10.66 -24.31 -0.72
N THR A 271 9.80 -24.42 0.31
CA THR A 271 9.54 -25.69 1.00
C THR A 271 9.01 -26.75 0.02
N LYS A 272 8.01 -26.39 -0.80
CA LYS A 272 7.43 -27.31 -1.80
C LYS A 272 8.43 -27.68 -2.89
N VAL A 273 9.25 -26.74 -3.34
CA VAL A 273 10.32 -27.00 -4.31
C VAL A 273 11.30 -28.04 -3.76
N PHE A 274 11.79 -27.89 -2.54
CA PHE A 274 12.70 -28.85 -1.91
C PHE A 274 12.06 -30.24 -1.75
N GLN A 275 10.78 -30.30 -1.37
CA GLN A 275 10.03 -31.56 -1.28
C GLN A 275 9.91 -32.26 -2.64
N LEU A 276 9.61 -31.52 -3.70
CA LEU A 276 9.50 -32.07 -5.06
C LEU A 276 10.85 -32.56 -5.58
N LEU A 277 11.92 -31.80 -5.35
CA LEU A 277 13.27 -32.19 -5.76
C LEU A 277 13.75 -33.44 -5.01
N ALA A 278 13.53 -33.53 -3.70
CA ALA A 278 13.88 -34.69 -2.90
C ALA A 278 13.08 -35.96 -3.28
N LYS A 279 11.84 -35.78 -3.74
CA LYS A 279 11.02 -36.89 -4.24
C LYS A 279 11.51 -37.40 -5.61
N GLU A 280 12.04 -36.51 -6.44
CA GLU A 280 12.54 -36.85 -7.78
C GLU A 280 13.93 -37.49 -7.74
N ASP A 281 14.80 -36.99 -6.87
CA ASP A 281 16.16 -37.47 -6.68
C ASP A 281 16.45 -37.65 -5.19
N SER A 282 16.54 -38.91 -4.75
CA SER A 282 16.80 -39.24 -3.35
C SER A 282 18.18 -38.81 -2.86
N THR A 283 19.11 -38.46 -3.76
CA THR A 283 20.46 -37.96 -3.41
C THR A 283 20.54 -36.43 -3.41
N PHE A 284 19.46 -35.74 -3.82
CA PHE A 284 19.44 -34.29 -3.98
C PHE A 284 19.79 -33.56 -2.69
N LEU A 285 19.19 -33.97 -1.56
CA LEU A 285 19.37 -33.29 -0.27
C LEU A 285 20.82 -33.41 0.22
N GLU A 286 21.46 -34.56 0.07
CA GLU A 286 22.87 -34.74 0.37
C GLU A 286 23.76 -33.87 -0.52
N ARG A 287 23.50 -33.87 -1.84
CA ARG A 287 24.26 -33.04 -2.79
C ARG A 287 24.09 -31.56 -2.47
N PHE A 288 22.87 -31.12 -2.16
CA PHE A 288 22.59 -29.73 -1.82
C PHE A 288 23.23 -29.33 -0.48
N ALA A 289 23.17 -30.21 0.53
CA ALA A 289 23.83 -29.99 1.81
C ALA A 289 25.36 -29.96 1.70
N SER A 290 25.95 -30.63 0.72
CA SER A 290 27.40 -30.61 0.47
C SER A 290 27.90 -29.30 -0.17
N ARG A 291 27.01 -28.50 -0.77
CA ARG A 291 27.38 -27.20 -1.35
C ARG A 291 27.70 -26.19 -0.24
N LYS A 292 28.52 -25.20 -0.60
CA LYS A 292 28.77 -24.05 0.27
C LYS A 292 27.46 -23.29 0.48
N HIS A 293 26.98 -23.26 1.72
CA HIS A 293 25.86 -22.42 2.14
C HIS A 293 26.38 -21.03 2.55
N GLY A 294 25.54 -20.20 3.16
CA GLY A 294 25.97 -18.93 3.73
C GLY A 294 27.13 -19.08 4.73
N LYS A 295 27.88 -18.00 4.99
CA LYS A 295 29.13 -18.00 5.78
C LYS A 295 29.01 -18.64 7.19
N LYS A 296 27.82 -18.62 7.81
CA LYS A 296 27.57 -19.11 9.17
C LYS A 296 26.37 -20.05 9.32
N ARG A 297 25.40 -19.96 8.42
CA ARG A 297 24.11 -20.65 8.52
C ARG A 297 23.99 -21.63 7.37
N ARG A 298 23.55 -22.85 7.69
CA ARG A 298 23.19 -23.83 6.68
C ARG A 298 21.76 -23.57 6.21
N TYR A 299 21.51 -23.71 4.91
CA TYR A 299 20.13 -23.66 4.39
C TYR A 299 19.39 -24.96 4.70
N LEU A 300 20.12 -26.08 4.65
CA LEU A 300 19.61 -27.44 4.83
C LEU A 300 20.56 -28.25 5.72
N ALA A 301 20.02 -28.95 6.73
CA ALA A 301 20.78 -29.77 7.66
C ALA A 301 19.96 -30.95 8.19
N LYS A 302 20.64 -31.97 8.75
CA LYS A 302 19.99 -33.11 9.42
C LYS A 302 19.55 -32.77 10.85
N ASP A 303 20.26 -31.85 11.49
CA ASP A 303 19.89 -31.26 12.78
C ASP A 303 19.48 -29.80 12.57
N LYS A 304 18.27 -29.44 13.04
CA LYS A 304 17.76 -28.06 12.99
C LYS A 304 18.69 -27.05 13.67
N ARG A 305 19.48 -27.47 14.66
CA ARG A 305 20.44 -26.61 15.38
C ARG A 305 21.59 -26.12 14.51
N GLU A 306 21.87 -26.81 13.41
CA GLU A 306 22.91 -26.42 12.46
C GLU A 306 22.44 -25.35 11.46
N LEU A 307 21.12 -25.11 11.36
CA LEU A 307 20.57 -24.08 10.48
C LEU A 307 20.87 -22.68 11.02
N TYR A 308 20.77 -22.51 12.34
CA TYR A 308 21.03 -21.23 13.03
C TYR A 308 21.99 -21.43 14.22
N PRO A 309 23.31 -21.62 13.96
CA PRO A 309 24.28 -21.84 15.04
C PRO A 309 24.26 -20.71 16.08
N GLY A 310 24.14 -21.09 17.37
CA GLY A 310 24.09 -20.14 18.48
C GLY A 310 22.75 -19.41 18.68
N ARG A 311 21.70 -19.78 17.92
CA ARG A 311 20.36 -19.14 17.97
C ARG A 311 19.24 -20.20 18.09
N PRO A 312 19.06 -20.81 19.27
CA PRO A 312 18.04 -21.85 19.47
C PRO A 312 16.61 -21.34 19.26
N ASP A 313 16.37 -20.05 19.52
CA ASP A 313 15.12 -19.34 19.23
C ASP A 313 14.73 -19.46 17.75
N LEU A 314 15.67 -19.13 16.85
CA LEU A 314 15.43 -19.20 15.41
C LEU A 314 15.30 -20.64 14.91
N CYS A 315 15.96 -21.60 15.57
CA CYS A 315 15.84 -23.01 15.23
C CYS A 315 14.42 -23.54 15.44
N GLU A 316 13.73 -23.10 16.51
CA GLU A 316 12.37 -23.54 16.80
C GLU A 316 11.33 -22.83 15.91
N GLU A 317 11.50 -21.52 15.69
CA GLU A 317 10.49 -20.72 14.97
C GLU A 317 10.62 -20.80 13.44
N HIS A 318 11.83 -20.97 12.92
CA HIS A 318 12.13 -20.81 11.49
C HIS A 318 12.73 -22.04 10.82
N SER A 319 12.61 -23.22 11.42
CA SER A 319 13.01 -24.48 10.76
C SER A 319 11.77 -25.29 10.37
N ILE A 320 11.75 -25.78 9.13
CA ILE A 320 10.70 -26.67 8.64
C ILE A 320 11.33 -27.99 8.22
N GLU A 321 10.75 -29.09 8.66
CA GLU A 321 11.11 -30.42 8.17
C GLU A 321 10.54 -30.60 6.76
N VAL A 322 11.42 -30.72 5.76
CA VAL A 322 11.02 -30.88 4.35
C VAL A 322 10.77 -32.34 4.01
N VAL A 323 11.61 -33.23 4.54
CA VAL A 323 11.55 -34.69 4.42
C VAL A 323 12.00 -35.25 5.78
N PRO A 324 11.51 -36.42 6.25
CA PRO A 324 11.92 -36.97 7.54
C PRO A 324 13.44 -36.97 7.74
N GLY A 325 13.89 -36.28 8.79
CA GLY A 325 15.31 -36.15 9.13
C GLY A 325 16.08 -35.05 8.38
N TRP A 326 15.39 -34.21 7.61
CA TRP A 326 15.97 -33.07 6.89
C TRP A 326 15.22 -31.78 7.16
N TRP A 327 15.94 -30.79 7.69
CA TRP A 327 15.42 -29.49 8.09
C TRP A 327 15.91 -28.39 7.16
N LEU A 328 15.00 -27.51 6.78
CA LEU A 328 15.23 -26.34 5.95
C LEU A 328 15.02 -25.06 6.79
N GLY A 329 15.98 -24.14 6.74
CA GLY A 329 15.83 -22.81 7.32
C GLY A 329 14.82 -21.98 6.53
N THR A 330 14.11 -21.08 7.19
CA THR A 330 13.05 -20.30 6.55
C THR A 330 13.03 -18.80 6.85
N ASN A 331 13.88 -18.34 7.78
CA ASN A 331 14.09 -16.92 8.02
C ASN A 331 15.02 -16.31 6.95
N TYR A 332 14.46 -16.08 5.75
CA TYR A 332 15.16 -15.49 4.62
C TYR A 332 14.28 -14.47 3.90
N SER A 333 14.91 -13.41 3.36
CA SER A 333 14.22 -12.45 2.50
C SER A 333 13.71 -13.12 1.22
N ARG A 334 12.71 -12.51 0.57
CA ARG A 334 12.16 -13.01 -0.70
C ARG A 334 13.23 -13.15 -1.80
N HIS A 335 14.24 -12.28 -1.80
CA HIS A 335 15.37 -12.36 -2.71
C HIS A 335 16.26 -13.56 -2.42
N ASN A 336 16.66 -13.75 -1.15
CA ASN A 336 17.46 -14.92 -0.77
C ASN A 336 16.72 -16.23 -0.97
N VAL A 337 15.39 -16.25 -0.80
CA VAL A 337 14.58 -17.41 -1.17
C VAL A 337 14.72 -17.75 -2.65
N GLN A 338 14.74 -16.75 -3.55
CA GLN A 338 15.00 -16.99 -4.98
C GLN A 338 16.41 -17.54 -5.20
N GLU A 339 17.44 -16.97 -4.56
CA GLU A 339 18.83 -17.46 -4.68
C GLU A 339 18.97 -18.92 -4.21
N ILE A 340 18.32 -19.29 -3.10
CA ILE A 340 18.32 -20.66 -2.57
C ILE A 340 17.62 -21.61 -3.55
N ILE A 341 16.49 -21.19 -4.15
CA ILE A 341 15.79 -21.96 -5.18
C ILE A 341 16.68 -22.12 -6.42
N ASP A 342 17.35 -21.07 -6.87
CA ASP A 342 18.22 -21.13 -8.04
C ASP A 342 19.41 -22.07 -7.81
N LEU A 343 20.02 -22.02 -6.62
CA LEU A 343 21.05 -22.97 -6.19
C LEU A 343 20.51 -24.40 -6.13
N ALA A 344 19.29 -24.60 -5.64
CA ALA A 344 18.65 -25.91 -5.60
C ALA A 344 18.43 -26.47 -7.00
N LEU A 345 17.99 -25.65 -7.95
CA LEU A 345 17.82 -26.03 -9.35
C LEU A 345 19.16 -26.32 -10.05
N GLU A 346 20.22 -25.60 -9.71
CA GLU A 346 21.58 -25.89 -10.18
C GLU A 346 22.02 -27.29 -9.71
N VAL A 347 21.85 -27.59 -8.42
CA VAL A 347 22.22 -28.89 -7.83
C VAL A 347 21.37 -30.02 -8.40
N ALA A 348 20.06 -29.82 -8.57
CA ALA A 348 19.15 -30.82 -9.14
C ALA A 348 19.54 -31.20 -10.59
N GLY A 349 20.27 -30.32 -11.29
CA GLY A 349 20.81 -30.57 -12.61
C GLY A 349 19.90 -30.09 -13.75
N PRO A 350 20.44 -30.02 -14.99
CA PRO A 350 19.80 -29.32 -16.10
C PRO A 350 18.48 -29.95 -16.56
N GLN A 351 18.31 -31.27 -16.40
CA GLN A 351 17.08 -31.98 -16.76
C GLN A 351 15.92 -31.61 -15.83
N VAL A 352 16.16 -31.56 -14.52
CA VAL A 352 15.13 -31.19 -13.53
C VAL A 352 14.84 -29.69 -13.58
N ARG A 353 15.89 -28.87 -13.80
CA ARG A 353 15.77 -27.42 -13.97
C ARG A 353 14.85 -27.04 -15.15
N SER A 354 14.91 -27.73 -16.28
CA SER A 354 14.05 -27.43 -17.44
C SER A 354 12.57 -27.78 -17.19
N MET A 355 12.30 -28.69 -16.25
CA MET A 355 10.95 -29.11 -15.87
C MET A 355 10.32 -28.22 -14.79
N MET A 356 11.08 -27.30 -14.20
CA MET A 356 10.64 -26.41 -13.12
C MET A 356 10.59 -24.94 -13.58
N LYS A 357 9.41 -24.33 -13.53
CA LYS A 357 9.23 -22.89 -13.70
C LYS A 357 8.77 -22.30 -12.38
N VAL A 358 9.71 -21.69 -11.66
CA VAL A 358 9.46 -21.08 -10.36
C VAL A 358 10.14 -19.72 -10.30
N LYS A 359 9.38 -18.70 -9.90
CA LYS A 359 9.90 -17.37 -9.61
C LYS A 359 9.15 -16.82 -8.43
N VAL A 360 9.89 -16.44 -7.40
CA VAL A 360 9.35 -15.78 -6.22
C VAL A 360 9.63 -14.31 -6.21
N LEU A 361 10.40 -13.72 -7.13
CA LEU A 361 10.65 -12.27 -7.26
C LEU A 361 9.61 -11.53 -8.09
#